data_AF-A0A9C9KR28-F1
#
_entry.id   AF-A0A9C9KR28-F1
#
_cell.length_a   1.000
_cell.length_b   1.000
_cell.length_c   1.000
_cell.angle_alpha   90.00
_cell.angle_beta   90.00
_cell.angle_gamma   90.00
#
_symmetry.space_group_name_H-M   'P 1'
#
loop_
_entity.id
_entity.type
_entity.pdbx_description
1 polymer ?
#
loop_
_entity_poly.entity_id
_entity_poly.type
_entity_poly.pdbx_seq_one_letter_code
_entity_poly.pdbx_strand_id
1 'polypeptide(L)'
;MKRPLLPILVCLIWVLLAIVGPWLSLDPNHIHLQSILQPPGSASFLGFDDLGRPILDRLILGARTSLLVSVWVVGLSAVTGILIGTLTAYIGGWLDLVVVRVIDVFMAFPGILLAIALAGIMGPGINNVVIALSVVGWVGFARQARALTLSVKERDHVAAAVSMGTGTPRIILRHLLPLISAPLIVEATFGVAAVIIS
;
A
#
# COMPACT_ATOMS: atom_id res chain seq x y z
N MET A 1 28.22 4.00 -11.00
CA MET A 1 26.85 3.59 -10.60
C MET A 1 26.22 2.79 -11.74
N LYS A 2 25.99 1.49 -11.57
CA LYS A 2 25.27 0.68 -12.58
C LYS A 2 23.81 1.15 -12.60
N ARG A 3 23.30 1.55 -13.76
CA ARG A 3 21.89 1.97 -13.91
C ARG A 3 20.97 0.82 -13.47
N PRO A 4 19.90 1.06 -12.69
CA PRO A 4 18.99 0.02 -12.22
C PRO A 4 18.05 -0.47 -13.34
N LEU A 5 18.60 -0.88 -14.48
CA LEU A 5 17.84 -1.24 -15.68
C LEU A 5 17.05 -2.54 -15.49
N LEU A 6 17.64 -3.53 -14.81
CA LEU A 6 17.02 -4.83 -14.63
C LEU A 6 15.77 -4.79 -13.73
N PRO A 7 15.79 -4.16 -12.53
CA PRO A 7 14.58 -4.01 -11.72
C PRO A 7 13.47 -3.25 -12.45
N ILE A 8 13.82 -2.14 -13.13
CA ILE A 8 12.86 -1.34 -13.88
C ILE A 8 12.19 -2.19 -14.98
N LEU A 9 12.98 -2.96 -15.72
CA LEU A 9 12.47 -3.83 -16.77
C LEU A 9 11.50 -4.88 -16.22
N VAL A 10 11.85 -5.53 -15.10
CA VAL A 10 10.98 -6.53 -14.47
C VAL A 10 9.66 -5.92 -14.02
N CYS A 11 9.67 -4.77 -13.36
CA CYS A 11 8.46 -4.07 -12.96
C CYS A 11 7.61 -3.67 -14.18
N LEU A 12 8.24 -3.16 -15.24
CA LEU A 12 7.55 -2.71 -16.45
C LEU A 12 6.87 -3.87 -17.18
N ILE A 13 7.51 -5.04 -17.24
CA ILE A 13 6.92 -6.27 -17.80
C ILE A 13 5.66 -6.65 -17.03
N TRP A 14 5.71 -6.71 -15.70
CA TRP A 14 4.55 -7.10 -14.90
C TRP A 14 3.40 -6.09 -14.96
N VAL A 15 3.72 -4.80 -14.99
CA VAL A 15 2.70 -3.74 -15.20
C VAL A 15 2.06 -3.89 -16.58
N LEU A 16 2.84 -4.14 -17.62
CA LEU A 16 2.33 -4.33 -18.97
C LEU A 16 1.46 -5.58 -19.07
N LEU A 17 1.89 -6.70 -18.48
CA LEU A 17 1.09 -7.93 -18.42
C LEU A 17 -0.21 -7.74 -17.63
N ALA A 18 -0.18 -7.00 -16.53
CA ALA A 18 -1.38 -6.69 -15.74
C ALA A 18 -2.39 -5.83 -16.50
N ILE A 19 -1.90 -4.89 -17.32
CA ILE A 19 -2.74 -4.04 -18.17
C ILE A 19 -3.30 -4.85 -19.35
N VAL A 20 -2.46 -5.65 -20.01
CA VAL A 20 -2.82 -6.40 -21.22
C VAL A 20 -3.62 -7.66 -20.93
N GLY A 21 -3.44 -8.25 -19.74
CA GLY A 21 -4.04 -9.50 -19.29
C GLY A 21 -5.54 -9.67 -19.59
N PRO A 22 -6.40 -8.68 -19.33
CA PRO A 22 -7.83 -8.78 -19.62
C PRO A 22 -8.20 -8.91 -21.10
N TRP A 23 -7.30 -8.52 -22.02
CA TRP A 23 -7.50 -8.69 -23.47
C TRP A 23 -6.91 -9.98 -24.01
N LEU A 24 -6.16 -10.72 -23.18
CA LEU A 24 -5.69 -12.05 -23.53
C LEU A 24 -6.82 -13.05 -23.23
N SER A 25 -7.02 -14.01 -24.13
CA SER A 25 -7.95 -15.12 -23.94
C SER A 25 -7.39 -16.13 -22.92
N LEU A 26 -7.34 -15.72 -21.65
CA LEU A 26 -6.80 -16.51 -20.53
C LEU A 26 -7.92 -17.21 -19.78
N ASP A 27 -7.66 -18.45 -19.35
CA ASP A 27 -8.61 -19.28 -18.61
C ASP A 27 -8.03 -19.71 -17.23
N PRO A 28 -7.73 -18.75 -16.33
CA PRO A 28 -6.96 -18.98 -15.09
C PRO A 28 -7.64 -19.92 -14.09
N ASN A 29 -8.96 -20.06 -14.17
CA ASN A 29 -9.77 -20.81 -13.22
C ASN A 29 -10.29 -22.12 -13.82
N HIS A 30 -9.97 -22.42 -15.09
CA HIS A 30 -10.37 -23.66 -15.72
C HIS A 30 -9.51 -24.82 -15.20
N ILE A 31 -10.17 -25.90 -14.78
CA ILE A 31 -9.53 -27.06 -14.16
C ILE A 31 -9.36 -28.16 -15.20
N HIS A 32 -8.12 -28.50 -15.52
CA HIS A 32 -7.76 -29.63 -16.37
C HIS A 32 -7.26 -30.79 -15.50
N LEU A 33 -8.17 -31.69 -15.11
CA LEU A 33 -7.85 -32.83 -14.23
C LEU A 33 -6.72 -33.73 -14.77
N GLN A 34 -6.57 -33.82 -16.10
CA GLN A 34 -5.54 -34.63 -16.75
C GLN A 34 -4.15 -33.97 -16.72
N SER A 35 -4.08 -32.69 -16.38
CA SER A 35 -2.87 -31.88 -16.38
C SER A 35 -2.41 -31.49 -14.97
N ILE A 36 -2.96 -32.10 -13.92
CA ILE A 36 -2.55 -31.84 -12.53
C ILE A 36 -1.04 -32.03 -12.38
N LEU A 37 -0.36 -31.00 -11.87
CA LEU A 37 1.10 -30.95 -11.67
C LEU A 37 1.92 -31.23 -12.94
N GLN A 38 1.34 -31.02 -14.12
CA GLN A 38 2.07 -31.18 -15.38
C GLN A 38 3.17 -30.10 -15.46
N PRO A 39 4.42 -30.49 -15.75
CA PRO A 39 5.54 -29.55 -15.82
C PRO A 39 5.41 -28.57 -17.00
N PRO A 40 6.22 -27.49 -17.01
CA PRO A 40 6.31 -26.56 -18.14
C PRO A 40 6.44 -27.27 -19.50
N GLY A 41 5.64 -26.84 -20.48
CA GLY A 41 5.64 -27.47 -21.81
C GLY A 41 4.81 -26.70 -22.85
N SER A 42 4.57 -27.33 -23.99
CA SER A 42 3.80 -26.73 -25.10
C SER A 42 2.33 -26.45 -24.75
N ALA A 43 1.76 -27.23 -23.82
CA ALA A 43 0.38 -27.04 -23.35
C ALA A 43 0.22 -25.83 -22.41
N SER A 44 1.23 -25.55 -21.58
CA SER A 44 1.29 -24.36 -20.72
C SER A 44 2.75 -24.03 -20.43
N PHE A 45 3.16 -22.79 -20.73
CA PHE A 45 4.55 -22.35 -20.62
C PHE A 45 5.14 -22.51 -19.22
N LEU A 46 4.32 -22.36 -18.17
CA LEU A 46 4.73 -22.54 -16.78
C LEU A 46 4.15 -23.81 -16.13
N GLY A 47 3.47 -24.66 -16.91
CA GLY A 47 2.81 -25.85 -16.42
C GLY A 47 1.48 -25.56 -15.71
N PHE A 48 1.08 -26.49 -14.86
CA PHE A 48 -0.21 -26.50 -14.16
C PHE A 48 -0.03 -26.72 -12.66
N ASP A 49 -0.95 -26.16 -11.88
CA ASP A 49 -0.93 -26.31 -10.42
C ASP A 49 -1.54 -27.64 -9.93
N ASP A 50 -1.66 -27.78 -8.61
CA ASP A 50 -2.22 -28.92 -7.89
C ASP A 50 -3.70 -29.18 -8.19
N LEU A 51 -4.41 -28.18 -8.71
CA LEU A 51 -5.79 -28.32 -9.18
C LEU A 51 -5.88 -28.42 -10.72
N GLY A 52 -4.75 -28.52 -11.42
CA GLY A 52 -4.73 -28.61 -12.89
C GLY A 52 -5.10 -27.30 -13.59
N ARG A 53 -4.85 -26.13 -12.98
CA ARG A 53 -5.07 -24.81 -13.60
C ARG A 53 -3.76 -24.26 -14.20
N PRO A 54 -3.80 -23.57 -15.35
CA PRO A 54 -2.60 -23.05 -16.00
C PRO A 54 -1.92 -21.95 -15.18
N ILE A 55 -0.65 -22.16 -14.80
CA ILE A 55 0.08 -21.26 -13.87
C ILE A 55 0.31 -19.87 -14.50
N LEU A 56 0.65 -19.80 -15.79
CA LEU A 56 0.94 -18.54 -16.47
C LEU A 56 -0.28 -17.60 -16.44
N ASP A 57 -1.45 -18.11 -16.82
CA ASP A 57 -2.71 -17.37 -16.83
C ASP A 57 -3.06 -16.83 -15.43
N ARG A 58 -2.88 -17.68 -14.41
CA ARG A 58 -3.08 -17.30 -13.01
C ARG A 58 -2.12 -16.21 -12.56
N LEU A 59 -0.86 -16.25 -12.99
CA LEU A 59 0.12 -15.22 -12.67
C LEU A 59 -0.20 -13.89 -13.35
N ILE A 60 -0.59 -13.89 -14.62
CA ILE A 60 -0.92 -12.66 -15.36
C ILE A 60 -2.14 -11.96 -14.75
N LEU A 61 -3.22 -12.71 -14.49
CA LEU A 61 -4.42 -12.14 -13.87
C LEU A 61 -4.21 -11.83 -12.38
N GLY A 62 -3.41 -12.64 -11.69
CA GLY A 62 -2.97 -12.40 -10.32
C GLY A 62 -2.20 -11.09 -10.19
N ALA A 63 -1.25 -10.81 -11.09
CA ALA A 63 -0.48 -9.57 -11.11
C ALA A 63 -1.37 -8.34 -11.20
N ARG A 64 -2.42 -8.37 -12.04
CA ARG A 64 -3.41 -7.30 -12.12
C ARG A 64 -4.12 -7.08 -10.79
N THR A 65 -4.61 -8.16 -10.16
CA THR A 65 -5.29 -8.06 -8.87
C THR A 65 -4.37 -7.53 -7.78
N SER A 66 -3.14 -8.05 -7.66
CA SER A 66 -2.16 -7.60 -6.65
C SER A 66 -1.78 -6.14 -6.84
N LEU A 67 -1.54 -5.70 -8.08
CA LEU A 67 -1.22 -4.29 -8.36
C LEU A 67 -2.39 -3.36 -8.00
N LEU A 68 -3.62 -3.70 -8.39
CA LEU A 68 -4.80 -2.90 -8.05
C LEU A 68 -5.02 -2.83 -6.53
N VAL A 69 -4.94 -3.96 -5.84
CA VAL A 69 -5.07 -4.01 -4.37
C VAL A 69 -3.99 -3.16 -3.71
N SER A 70 -2.74 -3.29 -4.13
CA SER A 70 -1.63 -2.52 -3.54
C SER A 70 -1.79 -1.02 -3.70
N VAL A 71 -2.22 -0.55 -4.89
CA VAL A 71 -2.48 0.87 -5.14
C VAL A 71 -3.60 1.40 -4.25
N TRP A 72 -4.71 0.67 -4.13
CA TRP A 72 -5.83 1.10 -3.29
C TRP A 72 -5.49 1.11 -1.82
N VAL A 73 -4.89 0.03 -1.30
CA VAL A 73 -4.52 -0.08 0.12
C VAL A 73 -3.51 1.00 0.49
N VAL A 74 -2.41 1.11 -0.26
CA VAL A 74 -1.37 2.11 0.02
C VAL A 74 -1.90 3.52 -0.14
N GLY A 75 -2.69 3.78 -1.19
CA GLY A 75 -3.31 5.08 -1.41
C GLY A 75 -4.21 5.49 -0.26
N LEU A 76 -5.13 4.63 0.16
CA LEU A 76 -6.06 4.91 1.26
C LEU A 76 -5.32 5.05 2.60
N SER A 77 -4.40 4.13 2.91
CA SER A 77 -3.60 4.18 4.14
C SER A 77 -2.68 5.41 4.19
N ALA A 78 -2.06 5.78 3.07
CA ALA A 78 -1.20 6.96 3.00
C ALA A 78 -2.02 8.23 3.16
N VAL A 79 -3.11 8.39 2.41
CA VAL A 79 -3.96 9.60 2.51
C VAL A 79 -4.51 9.76 3.93
N THR A 80 -5.14 8.71 4.47
CA THR A 80 -5.73 8.77 5.82
C THR A 80 -4.67 8.96 6.90
N GLY A 81 -3.60 8.16 6.86
CA GLY A 81 -2.52 8.22 7.84
C GLY A 81 -1.78 9.55 7.82
N ILE A 82 -1.37 10.03 6.63
CA ILE A 82 -0.64 11.30 6.49
C ILE A 82 -1.50 12.46 6.97
N LEU A 83 -2.78 12.51 6.61
CA LEU A 83 -3.68 13.58 7.05
C LEU A 83 -3.84 13.57 8.58
N ILE A 84 -4.16 12.43 9.17
CA ILE A 84 -4.34 12.31 10.62
C ILE A 84 -3.03 12.65 11.35
N GLY A 85 -1.92 12.01 10.97
CA GLY A 85 -0.63 12.18 11.64
C GLY A 85 -0.08 13.60 11.53
N THR A 86 -0.20 14.25 10.37
CA THR A 86 0.24 15.64 10.19
C THR A 86 -0.64 16.60 10.99
N LEU A 87 -1.95 16.41 10.95
CA LEU A 87 -2.90 17.29 11.62
C LEU A 87 -2.75 17.21 13.16
N THR A 88 -2.68 16.02 13.74
CA THR A 88 -2.52 15.88 15.19
C THR A 88 -1.15 16.33 15.66
N ALA A 89 -0.08 16.06 14.91
CA ALA A 89 1.26 16.54 15.25
C ALA A 89 1.38 18.07 15.23
N TYR A 90 0.70 18.71 14.28
CA TYR A 90 0.70 20.16 14.15
C TYR A 90 -0.11 20.82 15.27
N ILE A 91 -1.35 20.38 15.48
CA ILE A 91 -2.24 20.95 16.52
C ILE A 91 -1.74 20.63 17.92
N GLY A 92 -1.23 19.42 18.15
CA GLY A 92 -0.82 18.92 19.45
C GLY A 92 -1.99 18.73 20.44
N GLY A 93 -1.68 18.76 21.73
CA GLY A 93 -2.67 18.66 22.81
C GLY A 93 -3.25 17.26 22.98
N TRP A 94 -4.48 17.20 23.51
CA TRP A 94 -5.13 15.94 23.87
C TRP A 94 -5.49 15.06 22.66
N LEU A 95 -5.81 15.66 21.51
CA LEU A 95 -6.10 14.93 20.27
C LEU A 95 -4.89 14.10 19.82
N ASP A 96 -3.70 14.68 19.91
CA ASP A 96 -2.46 13.98 19.58
C ASP A 96 -2.19 12.81 20.53
N LEU A 97 -2.45 13.00 21.83
CA LEU A 97 -2.34 11.92 22.82
C LEU A 97 -3.29 10.76 22.50
N VAL A 98 -4.56 11.04 22.16
CA VAL A 98 -5.54 10.00 21.80
C VAL A 98 -5.09 9.24 20.56
N VAL A 99 -4.67 9.95 19.51
CA VAL A 99 -4.23 9.31 18.25
C VAL A 99 -2.99 8.45 18.46
N VAL A 100 -2.03 8.91 19.26
CA VAL A 100 -0.86 8.08 19.62
C VAL A 100 -1.28 6.80 20.35
N ARG A 101 -2.24 6.86 21.28
CA ARG A 101 -2.76 5.66 21.94
C ARG A 101 -3.43 4.69 20.98
N VAL A 102 -4.20 5.19 20.01
CA VAL A 102 -4.80 4.34 18.97
C VAL A 102 -3.69 3.68 18.14
N ILE A 103 -2.69 4.45 17.71
CA ILE A 103 -1.53 3.92 16.98
C ILE A 103 -0.83 2.81 17.77
N ASP A 104 -0.58 3.02 19.07
CA ASP A 104 0.08 2.04 19.95
C ASP A 104 -0.72 0.74 20.06
N VAL A 105 -2.05 0.83 20.16
CA VAL A 105 -2.94 -0.35 20.21
C VAL A 105 -2.83 -1.17 18.93
N PHE A 106 -2.91 -0.53 17.76
CA PHE A 106 -2.79 -1.25 16.48
C PHE A 106 -1.39 -1.86 16.30
N MET A 107 -0.35 -1.16 16.72
CA MET A 107 1.04 -1.62 16.64
C MET A 107 1.37 -2.77 17.59
N ALA A 108 0.60 -2.93 18.68
CA ALA A 108 0.76 -4.05 19.59
C ALA A 108 0.35 -5.39 18.97
N PHE A 109 -0.49 -5.37 17.93
CA PHE A 109 -0.89 -6.56 17.20
C PHE A 109 -0.02 -6.79 15.95
N PRO A 110 0.31 -8.04 15.60
CA PRO A 110 0.88 -8.34 14.30
C PRO A 110 -0.10 -7.94 13.19
N GLY A 111 0.30 -6.96 12.35
CA GLY A 111 -0.61 -6.32 11.39
C GLY A 111 -1.27 -7.28 10.40
N ILE A 112 -0.56 -8.31 9.94
CA ILE A 112 -1.11 -9.32 9.03
C ILE A 112 -2.20 -10.16 9.69
N LEU A 113 -2.06 -10.50 10.97
CA LEU A 113 -3.06 -11.29 11.70
C LEU A 113 -4.33 -10.46 11.89
N LEU A 114 -4.19 -9.18 12.22
CA LEU A 114 -5.32 -8.27 12.33
C LEU A 114 -6.04 -8.11 10.99
N ALA A 115 -5.30 -7.96 9.89
CA ALA A 115 -5.88 -7.87 8.55
C ALA A 115 -6.65 -9.15 8.17
N ILE A 116 -6.09 -10.33 8.42
CA ILE A 116 -6.75 -11.62 8.14
C ILE A 116 -8.02 -11.78 8.99
N ALA A 117 -7.96 -11.43 10.27
CA ALA A 117 -9.12 -11.49 11.17
C ALA A 117 -10.25 -10.56 10.68
N LEU A 118 -9.93 -9.32 10.31
CA LEU A 118 -10.90 -8.37 9.77
C LEU A 118 -11.49 -8.85 8.45
N ALA A 119 -10.65 -9.32 7.52
CA ALA A 119 -11.10 -9.85 6.23
C ALA A 119 -12.01 -11.08 6.41
N GLY A 120 -11.68 -11.97 7.35
CA GLY A 120 -12.49 -13.14 7.68
C GLY A 120 -13.88 -12.80 8.22
N ILE A 121 -13.97 -11.77 9.08
CA ILE A 121 -15.27 -11.28 9.60
C ILE A 121 -16.13 -10.66 8.50
N MET A 122 -15.51 -9.94 7.56
CA MET A 122 -16.21 -9.28 6.45
C MET A 122 -16.65 -10.24 5.34
N GLY A 123 -16.08 -11.45 5.31
CA GLY A 123 -16.36 -12.45 4.27
C GLY A 123 -15.55 -12.25 2.98
N PRO A 124 -15.72 -13.15 2.00
CA PRO A 124 -14.89 -13.17 0.79
C PRO A 124 -15.14 -11.96 -0.10
N GLY A 125 -14.06 -11.34 -0.60
CA GLY A 125 -14.15 -10.27 -1.59
C GLY A 125 -12.91 -9.37 -1.59
N ILE A 126 -12.50 -8.93 -2.78
CA ILE A 126 -11.32 -8.05 -2.94
C ILE A 126 -11.53 -6.73 -2.17
N ASN A 127 -12.74 -6.17 -2.21
CA ASN A 127 -13.06 -4.93 -1.50
C ASN A 127 -12.88 -5.06 0.01
N ASN A 128 -13.26 -6.20 0.59
CA ASN A 128 -13.11 -6.45 2.03
C ASN A 128 -11.65 -6.55 2.42
N VAL A 129 -10.82 -7.21 1.60
CA VAL A 129 -9.37 -7.29 1.77
C VAL A 129 -8.75 -5.90 1.72
N VAL A 130 -9.14 -5.06 0.74
CA VAL A 130 -8.66 -3.68 0.62
C VAL A 130 -9.00 -2.86 1.88
N ILE A 131 -10.24 -2.96 2.37
CA ILE A 131 -10.66 -2.24 3.59
C ILE A 131 -9.88 -2.74 4.81
N ALA A 132 -9.80 -4.05 5.01
CA ALA A 132 -9.11 -4.67 6.14
C ALA A 132 -7.62 -4.25 6.18
N LEU A 133 -6.92 -4.36 5.06
CA LEU A 133 -5.52 -3.95 4.97
C LEU A 133 -5.35 -2.43 5.16
N SER A 134 -6.27 -1.62 4.63
CA SER A 134 -6.20 -0.16 4.75
C SER A 134 -6.36 0.32 6.21
N VAL A 135 -7.27 -0.31 6.95
CA VAL A 135 -7.55 -0.06 8.38
C VAL A 135 -6.36 -0.43 9.27
N VAL A 136 -5.49 -1.33 8.84
CA VAL A 136 -4.25 -1.64 9.56
C VAL A 136 -3.10 -0.74 9.07
N GLY A 137 -2.99 -0.53 7.76
CA GLY A 137 -1.86 0.14 7.13
C GLY A 137 -1.74 1.64 7.42
N TRP A 138 -2.85 2.34 7.71
CA TRP A 138 -2.82 3.80 7.94
C TRP A 138 -1.94 4.19 9.14
N VAL A 139 -1.79 3.28 10.11
CA VAL A 139 -1.05 3.50 11.36
C VAL A 139 0.42 3.77 11.12
N GLY A 140 1.03 3.04 10.16
CA GLY A 140 2.43 3.24 9.77
C GLY A 140 2.65 4.65 9.19
N PHE A 141 1.81 5.04 8.23
CA PHE A 141 1.84 6.37 7.63
C PHE A 141 1.56 7.49 8.64
N ALA A 142 0.59 7.31 9.53
CA ALA A 142 0.25 8.29 10.56
C ALA A 142 1.42 8.54 11.50
N ARG A 143 2.07 7.48 11.99
CA ARG A 143 3.23 7.58 12.85
C ARG A 143 4.39 8.29 12.15
N GLN A 144 4.68 7.91 10.90
CA GLN A 144 5.77 8.49 10.12
C GLN A 144 5.51 9.97 9.81
N ALA A 145 4.32 10.32 9.33
CA ALA A 145 3.93 11.69 9.05
C ALA A 145 3.96 12.56 10.32
N ARG A 146 3.52 12.02 11.46
CA ARG A 146 3.60 12.69 12.76
C ARG A 146 5.04 12.99 13.16
N ALA A 147 5.92 11.98 13.14
CA ALA A 147 7.33 12.16 13.51
C ALA A 147 8.02 13.21 12.64
N LEU A 148 7.79 13.15 11.33
CA LEU A 148 8.34 14.13 10.39
C LEU A 148 7.77 15.53 10.65
N THR A 149 6.45 15.65 10.84
CA THR A 149 5.79 16.93 11.12
C THR A 149 6.35 17.58 12.37
N LEU A 150 6.51 16.83 13.47
CA LEU A 150 7.11 17.34 14.70
C LEU A 150 8.53 17.87 14.48
N SER A 151 9.33 17.22 13.62
CA SER A 151 10.70 17.68 13.33
C SER A 151 10.79 18.91 12.43
N VAL A 152 9.72 19.26 11.71
CA VAL A 152 9.73 20.38 10.77
C VAL A 152 8.84 21.55 11.16
N LYS A 153 7.85 21.36 12.05
CA LYS A 153 6.87 22.40 12.39
C LYS A 153 7.48 23.62 13.10
N GLU A 154 8.65 23.47 13.70
CA GLU A 154 9.37 24.53 14.43
C GLU A 154 10.45 25.23 13.58
N ARG A 155 10.51 24.96 12.26
CA ARG A 155 11.46 25.65 11.38
C ARG A 155 11.10 27.13 11.18
N ASP A 156 12.12 27.98 11.04
CA ASP A 156 11.98 29.44 10.95
C ASP A 156 10.95 29.93 9.92
N HIS A 157 10.91 29.30 8.74
CA HIS A 157 9.96 29.67 7.69
C HIS A 157 8.50 29.32 8.04
N VAL A 158 8.28 28.27 8.85
CA VAL A 158 6.94 27.92 9.37
C VAL A 158 6.55 28.90 10.48
N ALA A 159 7.48 29.20 11.40
CA ALA A 159 7.26 30.18 12.46
C ALA A 159 6.93 31.57 11.89
N ALA A 160 7.65 32.00 10.85
CA ALA A 160 7.37 33.24 10.13
C ALA A 160 5.98 33.24 9.47
N ALA A 161 5.56 32.12 8.86
CA ALA A 161 4.23 32.00 8.29
C ALA A 161 3.13 32.12 9.36
N VAL A 162 3.33 31.52 10.53
CA VAL A 162 2.43 31.63 11.69
C VAL A 162 2.37 33.08 12.18
N SER A 163 3.50 33.77 12.33
CA SER A 163 3.53 35.17 12.79
C SER A 163 2.87 36.14 11.80
N MET A 164 2.84 35.80 10.51
CA MET A 164 2.09 36.55 9.49
C MET A 164 0.58 36.24 9.49
N GLY A 165 0.07 35.44 10.42
CA GLY A 165 -1.35 35.09 10.51
C GLY A 165 -1.81 34.09 9.44
N THR A 166 -0.89 33.29 8.89
CA THR A 166 -1.26 32.28 7.88
C THR A 166 -2.16 31.21 8.50
N GLY A 167 -3.31 30.95 7.89
CA GLY A 167 -4.25 29.93 8.40
C GLY A 167 -3.68 28.50 8.40
N THR A 168 -4.06 27.71 9.40
CA THR A 168 -3.60 26.32 9.62
C THR A 168 -3.67 25.42 8.37
N PRO A 169 -4.76 25.37 7.59
CA PRO A 169 -4.82 24.51 6.40
C PRO A 169 -3.76 24.89 5.37
N ARG A 170 -3.46 26.20 5.22
CA ARG A 170 -2.44 26.68 4.29
C ARG A 170 -1.04 26.32 4.78
N ILE A 171 -0.78 26.39 6.08
CA ILE A 171 0.51 25.96 6.67
C ILE A 171 0.73 24.47 6.40
N ILE A 172 -0.26 23.62 6.71
CA ILE A 172 -0.16 22.18 6.51
C ILE A 172 0.07 21.85 5.03
N LEU A 173 -0.77 22.35 4.13
CA LEU A 173 -0.74 21.98 2.71
C LEU A 173 0.43 22.57 1.94
N ARG A 174 0.91 23.78 2.29
CA ARG A 174 1.96 24.47 1.51
C ARG A 174 3.34 24.47 2.16
N HIS A 175 3.44 24.28 3.47
CA HIS A 175 4.72 24.32 4.18
C HIS A 175 5.13 22.97 4.75
N LEU A 176 4.19 22.22 5.34
CA LEU A 176 4.53 20.95 6.01
C LEU A 176 4.52 19.75 5.05
N LEU A 177 3.39 19.46 4.40
CA LEU A 177 3.25 18.30 3.52
C LEU A 177 4.30 18.25 2.40
N PRO A 178 4.61 19.35 1.70
CA PRO A 178 5.64 19.32 0.65
C PRO A 178 7.02 18.95 1.21
N LEU A 179 7.34 19.40 2.43
CA LEU A 179 8.63 19.19 3.06
C LEU A 179 8.82 17.75 3.55
N ILE A 180 7.74 17.10 4.01
CA ILE A 180 7.78 15.71 4.50
C ILE A 180 7.40 14.68 3.42
N SER A 181 7.06 15.13 2.21
CA SER A 181 6.59 14.26 1.12
C SER A 181 7.62 13.21 0.68
N ALA A 182 8.91 13.59 0.59
CA ALA A 182 9.94 12.70 0.07
C ALA A 182 10.08 11.39 0.90
N PRO A 183 10.25 11.45 2.25
CA PRO A 183 10.21 10.23 3.07
C PRO A 183 8.90 9.45 2.98
N LEU A 184 7.75 10.13 2.86
CA LEU A 184 6.45 9.47 2.77
C LEU A 184 6.25 8.72 1.45
N ILE A 185 6.80 9.22 0.34
CA ILE A 185 6.80 8.53 -0.96
C ILE A 185 7.66 7.27 -0.89
N VAL A 186 8.80 7.34 -0.20
CA VAL A 186 9.65 6.16 0.04
C VAL A 186 8.89 5.12 0.86
N GLU A 187 8.22 5.54 1.95
CA GLU A 187 7.37 4.66 2.76
C GLU A 187 6.25 4.03 1.92
N ALA A 188 5.60 4.81 1.04
CA ALA A 188 4.58 4.30 0.15
C ALA A 188 5.10 3.20 -0.79
N THR A 189 6.35 3.33 -1.25
CA THR A 189 7.00 2.32 -2.09
C THR A 189 7.22 1.01 -1.32
N PHE A 190 7.67 1.09 -0.06
CA PHE A 190 7.76 -0.09 0.81
C PHE A 190 6.38 -0.68 1.13
N GLY A 191 5.37 0.18 1.31
CA GLY A 191 3.98 -0.22 1.51
C GLY A 191 3.44 -1.05 0.35
N VAL A 192 3.72 -0.67 -0.91
CA VAL A 192 3.31 -1.44 -2.09
C VAL A 192 3.93 -2.83 -2.05
N ALA A 193 5.23 -2.94 -1.76
CA ALA A 193 5.90 -4.24 -1.66
C ALA A 193 5.31 -5.10 -0.53
N ALA A 194 5.05 -4.52 0.64
CA ALA A 194 4.48 -5.23 1.77
C ALA A 194 3.07 -5.77 1.48
N VAL A 195 2.21 -4.97 0.85
CA VAL A 195 0.82 -5.36 0.50
C VAL A 195 0.79 -6.43 -0.59
N ILE A 196 1.76 -6.44 -1.51
CA ILE A 196 1.83 -7.49 -2.54
C ILE A 196 2.22 -8.85 -1.93
N ILE A 197 3.00 -8.85 -0.85
CA ILE A 197 3.48 -10.08 -0.19
C ILE A 197 2.47 -10.65 0.81
N SER A 198 1.64 -9.79 1.42
CA SER A 198 0.64 -10.16 2.43
C SER A 198 -0.56 -10.90 1.86
#